data_AF-A0A2G9TD69-F1
#
_entry.id   AF-A0A2G9TD69-F1
#
_cell.length_a   1.000
_cell.length_b   1.000
_cell.length_c   1.000
_cell.angle_alpha   90.00
_cell.angle_beta   90.00
_cell.angle_gamma   90.00
#
_symmetry.space_group_name_H-M   'P 1'
#
loop_
_entity.id
_entity.type
_entity.pdbx_description
1 polymer ?
#
loop_
_entity_poly.entity_id
_entity_poly.type
_entity_poly.pdbx_seq_one_letter_code
_entity_poly.pdbx_strand_id
1 'polypeptide(L)'
;MNQLAATLSRSAKDIGGFAVMFAVFFFAYAQFGYLVFGTQIADYSTFLSSVFALLRTVLGDFDFSALSNTNRVLGPLFFVTYVFFVFFVLL
;
A
#
# COMPACT_ATOMS: atom_id res chain seq x y z
N MET A 1 18.65 2.95 -30.68
CA MET A 1 17.77 3.21 -29.52
C MET A 1 17.07 1.93 -28.99
N ASN A 2 17.54 0.71 -29.31
CA ASN A 2 16.89 -0.54 -28.87
C ASN A 2 17.47 -1.16 -27.59
N GLN A 3 18.57 -0.64 -27.06
CA GLN A 3 19.23 -1.21 -25.87
C GLN A 3 18.40 -1.01 -24.59
N LEU A 4 17.76 0.16 -24.44
CA LEU A 4 16.85 0.44 -23.31
C LEU A 4 15.57 -0.40 -23.40
N ALA A 5 15.02 -0.58 -24.61
CA ALA A 5 13.84 -1.42 -24.81
C ALA A 5 14.14 -2.91 -24.55
N ALA A 6 15.32 -3.40 -24.97
CA ALA A 6 15.75 -4.77 -24.76
C ALA A 6 16.04 -5.08 -23.29
N THR A 7 16.64 -4.14 -22.54
CA THR A 7 16.85 -4.28 -21.09
C THR A 7 15.53 -4.27 -20.32
N LEU A 8 14.62 -3.35 -20.64
CA LEU A 8 13.28 -3.31 -20.04
C LEU A 8 12.48 -4.59 -20.32
N SER A 9 12.52 -5.09 -21.56
CA SER A 9 11.84 -6.34 -21.95
C SER A 9 12.38 -7.56 -21.21
N ARG A 10 13.70 -7.59 -20.94
CA ARG A 10 14.32 -8.69 -20.18
C ARG A 10 13.94 -8.64 -18.71
N SER A 11 13.92 -7.46 -18.09
CA SER A 11 13.55 -7.28 -16.68
C SER A 11 12.04 -7.40 -16.44
N ALA A 12 11.20 -7.24 -17.48
CA ALA A 12 9.74 -7.27 -17.34
C ALA A 12 9.20 -8.59 -16.74
N LYS A 13 9.86 -9.72 -17.00
CA LYS A 13 9.44 -11.02 -16.45
C LYS A 13 9.64 -11.09 -14.94
N ASP A 14 10.79 -10.63 -14.47
CA ASP A 14 11.12 -10.64 -13.05
C ASP A 14 10.32 -9.57 -12.28
N ILE A 15 10.17 -8.38 -12.89
CA ILE A 15 9.29 -7.31 -12.38
C ILE A 15 7.84 -7.78 -12.31
N GLY A 16 7.38 -8.54 -13.31
CA GLY A 16 6.02 -9.11 -13.31
C GLY A 16 5.80 -10.08 -12.16
N GLY A 17 6.77 -10.97 -11.89
CA GLY A 17 6.70 -11.87 -10.74
C GLY A 17 6.67 -11.13 -9.40
N PHE A 18 7.51 -10.10 -9.27
CA PHE A 18 7.52 -9.23 -8.09
C PHE A 18 6.21 -8.44 -7.93
N ALA A 19 5.66 -7.91 -9.03
CA ALA A 19 4.41 -7.16 -9.03
C ALA A 19 3.22 -7.98 -8.54
N VAL A 20 3.17 -9.29 -8.81
CA VAL A 20 2.13 -10.17 -8.27
C VAL A 20 2.25 -10.30 -6.75
N MET A 21 3.47 -10.51 -6.23
CA MET A 21 3.68 -10.57 -4.77
C MET A 21 3.32 -9.24 -4.09
N PHE A 22 3.74 -8.12 -4.68
CA PHE A 22 3.38 -6.78 -4.23
C PHE A 22 1.86 -6.61 -4.22
N ALA A 23 1.16 -6.97 -5.30
CA ALA A 23 -0.29 -6.82 -5.41
C ALA A 23 -1.03 -7.61 -4.33
N VAL A 24 -0.62 -8.86 -4.04
CA VAL A 24 -1.24 -9.67 -2.99
C VAL A 24 -1.08 -9.01 -1.63
N PHE A 25 0.13 -8.57 -1.28
CA PHE A 25 0.40 -7.91 -0.01
C PHE A 25 -0.36 -6.57 0.10
N PHE A 26 -0.32 -5.78 -0.97
CA PHE A 26 -0.97 -4.48 -1.06
C PHE A 26 -2.50 -4.58 -0.93
N PHE A 27 -3.14 -5.51 -1.64
CA PHE A 27 -4.58 -5.72 -1.53
C PHE A 27 -5.00 -6.29 -0.18
N ALA A 28 -4.17 -7.12 0.46
CA ALA A 28 -4.42 -7.59 1.83
C ALA A 28 -4.48 -6.42 2.82
N TYR A 29 -3.54 -5.46 2.72
CA TYR A 29 -3.57 -4.24 3.52
C TYR A 29 -4.75 -3.34 3.16
N ALA A 30 -5.13 -3.25 1.88
CA ALA A 30 -6.30 -2.47 1.46
C ALA A 30 -7.60 -3.03 2.05
N GLN A 31 -7.74 -4.36 2.05
CA GLN A 31 -8.88 -5.03 2.64
C GLN A 31 -8.90 -4.89 4.17
N PHE A 32 -7.74 -5.03 4.83
CA PHE A 32 -7.64 -4.81 6.27
C PHE A 32 -8.01 -3.37 6.64
N GLY A 33 -7.47 -2.39 5.92
CA GLY A 33 -7.76 -0.97 6.15
C GLY A 33 -9.24 -0.63 5.93
N TYR A 34 -9.85 -1.18 4.89
CA TYR A 34 -11.29 -1.06 4.63
C TYR A 34 -12.12 -1.61 5.80
N LEU A 35 -11.79 -2.79 6.31
CA LEU A 35 -12.55 -3.44 7.40
C LEU A 35 -12.38 -2.73 8.75
N VAL A 36 -11.17 -2.24 9.05
CA VAL A 36 -10.86 -1.63 10.35
C VAL A 36 -11.22 -0.15 10.40
N PHE A 37 -10.96 0.59 9.33
CA PHE A 37 -11.09 2.05 9.31
C PHE A 37 -12.25 2.57 8.45
N GLY A 38 -12.91 1.71 7.67
CA GLY A 38 -13.91 2.16 6.70
C GLY A 38 -15.19 2.76 7.28
N THR A 39 -15.50 2.50 8.55
CA THR A 39 -16.64 3.13 9.24
C THR A 39 -16.32 4.51 9.81
N GLN A 40 -15.04 4.84 9.98
CA GLN A 40 -14.57 6.00 10.75
C GLN A 40 -13.81 7.01 9.89
N ILE A 41 -13.15 6.56 8.81
CA ILE A 41 -12.30 7.39 7.94
C ILE A 41 -12.84 7.35 6.51
N ALA A 42 -13.13 8.52 5.94
CA ALA A 42 -13.63 8.64 4.57
C ALA A 42 -12.66 8.07 3.52
N ASP A 43 -11.35 8.21 3.74
CA ASP A 43 -10.32 7.61 2.88
C ASP A 43 -10.36 6.08 2.84
N TYR A 44 -10.89 5.42 3.88
CA TYR A 44 -11.05 3.96 3.93
C TYR A 44 -12.50 3.52 3.71
N SER A 45 -13.42 4.43 3.37
CA SER A 45 -14.88 4.15 3.28
C SER A 45 -15.28 3.13 2.21
N THR A 46 -14.47 2.96 1.18
CA THR A 46 -14.65 1.93 0.15
C THR A 46 -13.32 1.22 -0.10
N PHE A 47 -13.38 0.01 -0.67
CA PHE A 47 -12.17 -0.72 -1.04
C PHE A 47 -11.29 0.08 -2.02
N LEU A 48 -11.91 0.74 -3.00
CA LEU A 48 -11.18 1.56 -3.97
C LEU A 48 -10.54 2.78 -3.30
N SER A 49 -11.27 3.47 -2.41
CA SER A 49 -10.72 4.59 -1.62
C SER A 49 -9.55 4.12 -0.76
N SER A 50 -9.66 2.94 -0.13
CA SER A 50 -8.59 2.35 0.69
C SER A 50 -7.33 2.08 -0.12
N VAL A 51 -7.49 1.58 -1.35
CA VAL A 51 -6.37 1.42 -2.30
C VAL A 51 -5.71 2.77 -2.60
N PHE A 52 -6.49 3.82 -2.89
CA PHE A 52 -5.94 5.16 -3.10
C PHE A 52 -5.25 5.71 -1.86
N ALA A 53 -5.80 5.51 -0.67
CA ALA A 53 -5.21 5.93 0.59
C ALA A 53 -3.84 5.26 0.84
N LEU A 54 -3.74 3.96 0.55
CA LEU A 54 -2.48 3.24 0.64
C LEU A 54 -1.45 3.71 -0.39
N LEU A 55 -1.85 4.04 -1.62
CA LEU A 55 -0.95 4.65 -2.60
C LEU A 55 -0.47 6.04 -2.16
N ARG A 56 -1.37 6.89 -1.62
CA ARG A 56 -0.98 8.19 -1.04
C ARG A 56 0.00 8.03 0.12
N THR A 57 -0.18 7.00 0.94
CA THR A 57 0.75 6.67 2.03
C THR A 57 2.15 6.36 1.52
N VAL A 58 2.30 5.69 0.36
CA VAL A 58 3.61 5.48 -0.29
C VAL A 58 4.22 6.79 -0.81
N LEU A 59 3.40 7.75 -1.20
CA LEU A 59 3.85 9.10 -1.59
C LEU A 59 4.20 9.98 -0.40
N GLY A 60 3.97 9.51 0.83
CA GLY A 60 4.17 10.27 2.07
C GLY A 60 2.98 11.14 2.48
N ASP A 61 1.85 11.05 1.76
CA ASP A 61 0.61 11.76 2.06
C ASP A 61 -0.34 10.84 2.86
N PHE A 62 -0.32 10.97 4.19
CA PHE A 62 -1.13 10.16 5.10
C PHE A 62 -1.59 10.97 6.31
N ASP A 63 -2.81 10.70 6.78
CA ASP A 63 -3.32 11.26 8.04
C ASP A 63 -3.18 10.25 9.19
N PHE A 64 -2.02 10.30 9.85
CA PHE A 64 -1.75 9.45 11.02
C PHE A 64 -2.67 9.78 12.21
N SER A 65 -3.12 11.04 12.33
CA SER A 65 -4.00 11.47 13.41
C SER A 65 -5.35 10.76 13.30
N ALA A 66 -5.92 10.71 12.09
CA ALA A 66 -7.18 9.99 11.84
C ALA A 66 -7.07 8.48 12.13
N LEU A 67 -5.96 7.85 11.73
CA LEU A 67 -5.66 6.44 12.01
C LEU A 67 -5.55 6.16 13.52
N SER A 68 -4.78 6.97 14.24
CA SER A 68 -4.57 6.84 15.69
C SER A 68 -5.84 7.14 16.50
N ASN A 69 -6.68 8.07 16.05
CA ASN A 69 -7.95 8.41 16.71
C ASN A 69 -9.01 7.32 16.51
N THR A 70 -9.00 6.63 15.37
CA THR A 70 -9.93 5.53 15.11
C THR A 70 -9.61 4.32 15.98
N ASN A 71 -8.33 3.95 16.04
CA ASN A 71 -7.88 2.87 16.93
C ASN A 71 -6.46 3.15 17.43
N ARG A 72 -6.35 3.46 18.72
CA ARG A 72 -5.07 3.80 19.38
C ARG A 72 -4.00 2.71 19.30
N VAL A 73 -4.39 1.45 19.09
CA VAL A 73 -3.44 0.32 19.00
C VAL A 73 -3.30 -0.14 17.55
N LEU A 74 -4.40 -0.45 16.88
CA LEU A 74 -4.35 -0.99 15.51
C LEU A 74 -3.95 0.06 14.46
N GLY A 75 -4.29 1.34 14.66
CA GLY A 75 -3.94 2.42 13.74
C GLY A 75 -2.42 2.58 13.59
N PRO A 76 -1.68 2.83 14.69
CA PRO A 76 -0.22 2.93 14.65
C PRO A 76 0.45 1.64 14.19
N LEU A 77 -0.04 0.47 14.64
CA LEU A 77 0.53 -0.81 14.22
C LEU A 77 0.40 -1.01 12.71
N PHE A 78 -0.80 -0.81 12.16
CA PHE A 78 -1.07 -0.92 10.72
C PHE A 78 -0.18 0.01 9.91
N PHE A 79 -0.07 1.27 10.33
CA PHE A 79 0.77 2.25 9.63
C PHE A 79 2.25 1.86 9.66
N VAL A 80 2.78 1.51 10.83
CA VAL A 80 4.20 1.14 10.98
C VAL A 80 4.52 -0.14 10.22
N THR A 81 3.69 -1.16 10.31
CA THR A 81 3.92 -2.41 9.57
C THR A 81 3.82 -2.19 8.06
N TYR A 82 2.83 -1.42 7.60
CA TYR A 82 2.70 -1.09 6.18
C TYR A 82 3.93 -0.34 5.65
N VAL A 83 4.34 0.74 6.32
CA VAL A 83 5.50 1.54 5.93
C VAL A 83 6.77 0.68 5.97
N PHE A 84 6.96 -0.14 7.00
CA PHE A 84 8.12 -1.00 7.11
C PHE A 84 8.21 -1.98 5.93
N PHE A 85 7.15 -2.75 5.66
CA PHE A 85 7.18 -3.72 4.57
C PHE A 85 7.24 -3.06 3.20
N VAL A 86 6.47 -1.99 2.95
CA VAL A 86 6.42 -1.37 1.63
C VAL A 86 7.71 -0.60 1.31
N PHE A 87 8.23 0.20 2.23
CA PHE A 87 9.43 1.01 1.95
C PHE A 87 10.76 0.28 2.14
N PHE A 88 10.86 -0.66 3.08
CA PHE A 88 12.16 -1.30 3.38
C PHE A 88 12.32 -2.71 2.79
N VAL A 89 11.21 -3.38 2.46
CA VAL A 89 11.25 -4.77 1.94
C VAL A 89 10.85 -4.83 0.47
N LEU A 90 9.83 -4.07 0.06
CA LEU A 90 9.29 -4.11 -1.30
C LEU A 90 9.88 -3.04 -2.24
N LEU A 91 10.36 -1.90 -1.71
CA LEU A 91 11.02 -0.83 -2.47
C LEU A 91 12.54 -0.90 -2.29
#